data_AF-A0A1A3P3V7-F1
#
_entry.id   AF-A0A1A3P3V7-F1
#
_cell.length_a   1.000
_cell.length_b   1.000
_cell.length_c   1.000
_cell.angle_alpha   90.00
_cell.angle_beta   90.00
_cell.angle_gamma   90.00
#
_symmetry.space_group_name_H-M   'P 1'
#
loop_
_entity.id
_entity.type
_entity.pdbx_description
1 polymer ?
#
loop_
_entity_poly.entity_id
_entity_poly.type
_entity_poly.pdbx_seq_one_letter_code
_entity_poly.pdbx_strand_id
1 'polypeptide(L)'
;MDEVAAELSAALGFYVRYTNPSLMRFAARLRRRGIGWDTIGFMSAVYTLTRFGRNQPLTDEVQRLLNRPPHTLERFLHDNAWRWHERRWT
;
A
#
# COMPACT_ATOMS: atom_id res chain seq x y z
N MET A 1 6.99 -6.09 0.57
CA MET A 1 5.53 -6.24 0.44
C MET A 1 4.99 -7.41 1.26
N ASP A 2 5.75 -8.49 1.44
CA ASP A 2 5.33 -9.60 2.31
C ASP A 2 5.18 -9.15 3.77
N GLU A 3 6.04 -8.24 4.25
CA GLU A 3 5.91 -7.59 5.56
C GLU A 3 4.57 -6.85 5.73
N VAL A 4 4.17 -6.04 4.74
CA VAL A 4 2.86 -5.36 4.75
C VAL A 4 1.70 -6.37 4.78
N ALA A 5 1.84 -7.50 4.08
CA ALA A 5 0.82 -8.54 4.08
C ALA A 5 0.74 -9.28 5.44
N ALA A 6 1.87 -9.47 6.12
CA ALA A 6 1.92 -10.02 7.47
C ALA A 6 1.26 -9.07 8.48
N GLU A 7 1.58 -7.78 8.45
CA GLU A 7 0.96 -6.75 9.30
C GLU A 7 -0.56 -6.65 9.07
N LEU A 8 -1.00 -6.69 7.80
CA LEU A 8 -2.42 -6.78 7.46
C LEU A 8 -3.07 -8.05 7.99
N SER A 9 -2.38 -9.19 7.92
CA SER A 9 -2.91 -10.46 8.43
C SER A 9 -3.13 -10.40 9.94
N ALA A 10 -2.18 -9.81 10.66
CA ALA A 10 -2.27 -9.59 12.10
C ALA A 10 -3.43 -8.65 12.45
N ALA A 11 -3.54 -7.51 11.76
CA ALA A 11 -4.57 -6.51 12.03
C ALA A 11 -5.99 -6.98 11.68
N LEU A 12 -6.17 -7.80 10.64
CA LEU A 12 -7.48 -8.21 10.14
C LEU A 12 -7.97 -9.56 10.69
N GLY A 13 -7.10 -10.34 11.34
CA GLY A 13 -7.43 -11.65 11.88
C GLY A 13 -7.63 -12.76 10.83
N PHE A 14 -7.21 -12.54 9.58
CA PHE A 14 -7.21 -13.57 8.54
C PHE A 14 -5.99 -13.44 7.64
N TYR A 15 -5.58 -14.56 7.01
CA TYR A 15 -4.36 -14.59 6.21
C TYR A 15 -4.50 -13.75 4.92
N VAL A 16 -3.62 -12.75 4.80
CA VAL A 16 -3.46 -11.91 3.61
C VAL A 16 -2.14 -12.27 2.93
N ARG A 17 -2.19 -12.55 1.63
CA ARG A 17 -1.02 -12.88 0.82
C ARG A 17 -0.80 -11.87 -0.29
N TYR A 18 0.42 -11.36 -0.40
CA TYR A 18 0.84 -10.60 -1.56
C TYR A 18 1.05 -11.53 -2.77
N THR A 19 0.25 -11.36 -3.83
CA THR A 19 0.26 -12.30 -4.98
C THR A 19 1.34 -12.01 -6.02
N ASN A 20 2.17 -10.98 -5.82
CA ASN A 20 3.25 -10.57 -6.73
C ASN A 20 2.84 -10.58 -8.23
N PRO A 21 1.83 -9.81 -8.65
CA PRO A 21 1.37 -9.83 -10.03
C PRO A 21 2.42 -9.26 -11.00
N SER A 22 2.45 -9.77 -12.24
CA SER A 22 3.20 -9.12 -13.32
C SER A 22 2.54 -7.80 -13.72
N LEU A 23 3.31 -6.87 -14.29
CA LEU A 23 2.82 -5.54 -14.67
C LEU A 23 1.63 -5.61 -15.65
N MET A 24 1.68 -6.53 -16.61
CA MET A 24 0.59 -6.75 -17.57
C MET A 24 -0.69 -7.22 -16.87
N ARG A 25 -0.59 -8.14 -15.91
CA ARG A 25 -1.74 -8.62 -15.12
C ARG A 25 -2.32 -7.51 -14.25
N PHE A 26 -1.47 -6.66 -13.69
CA PHE A 26 -1.88 -5.47 -12.95
C PHE A 26 -2.64 -4.49 -13.85
N ALA A 27 -2.06 -4.06 -14.97
CA ALA A 27 -2.67 -3.13 -15.92
C ALA A 27 -4.01 -3.65 -16.47
N ALA A 28 -4.06 -4.92 -16.90
CA ALA A 28 -5.28 -5.54 -17.40
C ALA A 28 -6.39 -5.56 -16.34
N ARG A 29 -6.06 -5.82 -15.06
CA ARG A 29 -7.03 -5.82 -13.97
C ARG A 29 -7.56 -4.41 -13.68
N LEU A 30 -6.71 -3.39 -13.66
CA LEU A 30 -7.15 -2.01 -13.45
C LEU A 30 -8.01 -1.51 -14.61
N ARG A 31 -7.65 -1.86 -15.85
CA ARG A 31 -8.42 -1.46 -17.03
C ARG A 31 -9.83 -2.07 -17.04
N ARG A 32 -9.98 -3.33 -16.58
CA ARG A 32 -11.29 -3.98 -16.38
C ARG A 32 -12.14 -3.31 -15.29
N ARG A 33 -11.51 -2.59 -14.36
CA ARG A 33 -12.19 -1.80 -13.32
C ARG A 33 -12.51 -0.37 -13.76
N GLY A 34 -12.30 -0.03 -15.04
CA GLY A 34 -12.63 1.28 -15.60
C GLY A 34 -11.58 2.38 -15.39
N ILE A 35 -10.39 2.05 -14.87
CA ILE A 35 -9.32 3.04 -14.68
C ILE A 35 -8.70 3.45 -16.03
N GLY A 36 -8.44 4.75 -16.20
CA GLY A 36 -7.80 5.35 -17.38
C GLY A 36 -6.35 4.90 -17.59
N TRP A 37 -5.89 4.90 -18.85
CA TRP A 37 -4.55 4.45 -19.21
C TRP A 37 -3.43 5.34 -18.68
N ASP A 38 -3.68 6.63 -18.57
CA ASP A 38 -2.84 7.63 -17.92
C ASP A 38 -2.57 7.26 -16.45
N THR A 39 -3.63 6.97 -15.70
CA THR A 39 -3.53 6.58 -14.28
C THR A 39 -2.85 5.22 -14.14
N ILE A 40 -3.18 4.26 -15.00
CA ILE A 40 -2.53 2.94 -15.01
C ILE A 40 -1.04 3.07 -15.31
N GLY A 41 -0.65 3.89 -16.28
CA GLY A 41 0.74 4.14 -16.64
C GLY A 41 1.51 4.75 -15.46
N PHE A 42 0.92 5.76 -14.81
CA PHE A 42 1.51 6.39 -13.62
C PHE A 42 1.70 5.39 -12.47
N MET A 43 0.66 4.65 -12.07
CA MET A 43 0.73 3.64 -11.01
C MET A 43 1.77 2.55 -11.34
N SER A 44 1.79 2.12 -12.60
CA SER A 44 2.75 1.12 -13.09
C SER A 44 4.19 1.59 -12.94
N ALA A 45 4.48 2.84 -13.29
CA ALA A 45 5.82 3.41 -13.14
C ALA A 45 6.24 3.51 -11.67
N VAL A 46 5.39 4.10 -10.82
CA VAL A 46 5.68 4.30 -9.39
C VAL A 46 5.91 2.96 -8.69
N TYR A 47 5.00 1.99 -8.85
CA TYR A 47 5.12 0.69 -8.17
C TYR A 47 6.32 -0.12 -8.66
N THR A 48 6.68 0.01 -9.94
CA THR A 48 7.88 -0.63 -10.49
C THR A 48 9.14 -0.02 -9.88
N LEU A 49 9.22 1.31 -9.77
CA LEU A 49 10.36 2.00 -9.15
C LEU A 49 10.51 1.61 -7.67
N THR A 50 9.42 1.66 -6.89
CA THR A 50 9.41 1.26 -5.47
C THR A 50 9.86 -0.19 -5.29
N ARG A 51 9.43 -1.09 -6.18
CA ARG A 51 9.83 -2.50 -6.15
C ARG A 51 11.34 -2.69 -6.36
N PHE A 52 11.98 -1.83 -7.15
CA PHE A 52 13.42 -1.90 -7.39
C PHE A 52 14.26 -1.19 -6.31
N GLY A 53 13.68 -0.85 -5.16
CA GLY A 53 14.40 -0.14 -4.09
C GLY A 53 14.70 1.32 -4.41
N ARG A 54 14.19 1.82 -5.54
CA ARG A 54 14.31 3.23 -5.93
C ARG A 54 13.12 3.97 -5.31
N ASN A 55 13.35 5.18 -4.80
CA ASN A 55 12.36 5.99 -4.07
C ASN A 55 12.14 5.61 -2.59
N GLN A 56 13.23 5.34 -1.84
CA GLN A 56 13.17 5.06 -0.39
C GLN A 56 14.05 6.00 0.48
N PRO A 57 14.21 7.31 0.18
CA PRO A 57 14.90 8.18 1.12
C PRO A 57 14.08 8.27 2.42
N LEU A 58 14.72 7.99 3.54
CA LEU A 58 14.15 8.20 4.87
C LEU A 58 14.65 9.54 5.41
N THR A 59 13.75 10.28 6.06
CA THR A 59 14.07 11.55 6.73
C THR A 59 13.40 11.58 8.09
N ASP A 60 13.97 12.36 9.01
CA ASP A 60 13.39 12.57 10.34
C ASP A 60 12.47 13.80 10.38
N GLU A 61 11.94 14.24 9.23
CA GLU A 61 11.17 15.49 9.11
C GLU A 61 9.89 15.47 9.93
N VAL A 62 9.17 14.35 9.96
CA VAL A 62 7.95 14.23 10.79
C VAL A 62 8.28 14.50 12.26
N GLN A 63 9.38 13.91 12.75
CA GLN A 63 9.83 14.10 14.12
C GLN A 63 10.31 15.53 14.38
N ARG A 64 11.10 16.10 13.46
CA ARG A 64 11.62 17.48 13.59
C ARG A 64 10.52 18.53 13.56
N LEU A 65 9.52 18.38 12.69
CA LEU A 65 8.48 19.39 12.48
C LEU A 65 7.31 19.26 13.46
N LEU A 66 6.96 18.04 13.89
CA LEU A 66 5.79 17.80 14.74
C LEU A 66 6.14 17.45 16.18
N ASN A 67 7.44 17.38 16.53
CA ASN A 67 7.94 16.99 17.84
C ASN A 67 7.37 15.66 18.36
N ARG A 68 7.12 14.71 17.45
CA ARG A 68 6.63 13.36 17.74
C ARG A 68 7.10 12.38 16.65
N PRO A 69 7.31 11.09 16.97
CA PRO A 69 7.66 10.12 15.94
C PRO A 69 6.54 9.96 14.89
N PRO A 70 6.88 9.56 13.65
CA PRO A 70 5.88 9.12 12.68
C PRO A 70 5.09 7.93 13.23
N HIS A 71 3.85 7.77 12.77
CA HIS A 71 3.06 6.60 13.11
C HIS A 71 3.58 5.36 12.38
N THR A 72 3.51 4.22 13.05
CA THR A 72 3.85 2.92 12.47
C THR A 72 2.73 2.44 11.55
N LEU A 73 3.07 1.52 10.64
CA LEU A 73 2.09 0.82 9.82
C LEU A 73 1.08 0.06 10.70
N GLU A 74 1.57 -0.63 11.73
CA GLU A 74 0.75 -1.35 12.71
C GLU A 74 -0.35 -0.45 13.29
N ARG A 75 0.02 0.74 13.78
CA ARG A 75 -0.94 1.70 14.33
C ARG A 75 -1.94 2.17 13.28
N PHE A 76 -1.48 2.48 12.08
CA PHE A 76 -2.37 2.86 10.98
C PHE A 76 -3.38 1.76 10.67
N LEU A 77 -2.95 0.50 10.64
CA LEU A 77 -3.82 -0.65 10.38
C LEU A 77 -4.81 -0.86 11.51
N HIS A 78 -4.37 -0.81 12.76
CA HIS A 78 -5.27 -0.87 13.93
C HIS A 78 -6.38 0.19 13.82
N ASP A 79 -6.03 1.44 13.54
CA ASP A 79 -6.98 2.56 13.47
C ASP A 79 -7.94 2.48 12.26
N ASN A 80 -7.62 1.66 11.24
CA ASN A 80 -8.37 1.59 9.98
C ASN A 80 -8.92 0.19 9.64
N ALA A 81 -8.65 -0.83 10.44
CA ALA A 81 -9.07 -2.22 10.17
C ALA A 81 -10.60 -2.35 10.03
N TRP A 82 -11.36 -1.52 10.74
CA TRP A 82 -12.82 -1.42 10.63
C TRP A 82 -13.31 -1.27 9.19
N ARG A 83 -12.55 -0.62 8.30
CA ARG A 83 -12.92 -0.43 6.89
C ARG A 83 -13.05 -1.75 6.12
N TRP A 84 -12.27 -2.76 6.48
CA TRP A 84 -12.37 -4.10 5.90
C TRP A 84 -13.58 -4.85 6.43
N HIS A 85 -13.84 -4.74 7.74
CA HIS A 85 -15.00 -5.40 8.37
C HIS A 85 -16.33 -4.81 7.89
N GLU A 86 -16.39 -3.48 7.77
CA GLU A 86 -17.59 -2.76 7.31
C GLU A 86 -17.66 -2.62 5.77
N ARG A 87 -16.58 -2.98 5.06
CA ARG A 87 -16.43 -2.84 3.60
C ARG A 87 -16.68 -1.41 3.10
N ARG A 88 -16.14 -0.43 3.82
CA ARG A 88 -16.28 1.01 3.54
C ARG A 88 -15.01 1.59 2.95
N TRP A 89 -15.08 1.91 1.66
CA TRP A 89 -14.00 2.50 0.87
C TRP A 89 -14.43 3.92 0.49
N THR A 90 -14.00 4.90 1.27
CA THR A 90 -14.16 6.34 0.96
C THR A 90 -13.05 6.78 0.03
#